data_AF-A0A0L0S6R6-F1
#
_entry.id   AF-A0A0L0S6R6-F1
#
_cell.length_a   1.000
_cell.length_b   1.000
_cell.length_c   1.000
_cell.angle_alpha   90.00
_cell.angle_beta   90.00
_cell.angle_gamma   90.00
#
_symmetry.space_group_name_H-M   'P 1'
#
loop_
_entity.id
_entity.type
_entity.pdbx_description
1 polymer ?
#
loop_
_entity_poly.entity_id
_entity_poly.type
_entity_poly.pdbx_seq_one_letter_code
_entity_poly.pdbx_strand_id
1 'polypeptide(L)'
;MSALFAVRRLAAPAAAATAAAALYVNSTPGSPAAPAPFFAVAHMDAAAATVPRTKLPIYDAPEPEYEVVHVPANAVELTVRETRYALRDAFAGTKDSLQSLVSGWISVENRFTDAVQSVKSPDERLMPASLYVVVAAFTGSFLVRNRNILIRAIAPPAFLIAASTYFLPYTTTNAYNLVFNNLPPEAQQSIETAVQHTEMSVSMVRDRVTDLQQQARKMQQDFKTEARNAVPSALKSFLPGGSADAAVPVAAVRPSTEEVVAKVENMYSTRGKPGVKEVIEQDRRESNEA
;
A
#
# COMPACT_ATOMS: atom_id res chain seq x y z
N MET A 1 19.49 10.32 23.27
CA MET A 1 18.38 9.46 22.80
C MET A 1 17.08 10.22 23.00
N SER A 2 16.11 10.00 22.10
CA SER A 2 14.74 10.55 22.09
C SER A 2 14.55 11.85 21.30
N ALA A 3 14.31 11.72 19.98
CA ALA A 3 13.72 12.76 19.15
C ALA A 3 12.21 12.52 19.04
N LEU A 4 11.44 13.38 19.69
CA LEU A 4 9.99 13.49 19.58
C LEU A 4 9.63 14.12 18.22
N PHE A 5 8.81 13.43 17.44
CA PHE A 5 8.24 13.96 16.20
C PHE A 5 7.20 15.04 16.52
N ALA A 6 7.54 16.31 16.24
CA ALA A 6 6.59 17.42 16.23
C ALA A 6 5.95 17.55 14.83
N VAL A 7 4.68 17.16 14.73
CA VAL A 7 3.85 17.35 13.53
C VAL A 7 3.47 18.83 13.43
N ARG A 8 4.12 19.56 12.52
CA ARG A 8 3.77 20.95 12.19
C ARG A 8 2.60 20.95 11.20
N ARG A 9 1.40 21.28 11.68
CA ARG A 9 0.25 21.60 10.83
C ARG A 9 0.53 22.89 10.05
N LEU A 10 0.59 22.79 8.72
CA LEU A 10 0.63 23.95 7.81
C LEU A 10 -0.80 24.31 7.43
N ALA A 11 -1.23 25.49 7.87
CA ALA A 11 -2.43 26.15 7.40
C ALA A 11 -2.21 26.64 5.96
N ALA A 12 -3.11 26.26 5.07
CA ALA A 12 -3.16 26.71 3.68
C ALA A 12 -3.75 28.12 3.59
N PRO A 13 -3.15 29.06 2.84
CA PRO A 13 -3.89 30.19 2.33
C PRO A 13 -4.56 29.80 1.00
N ALA A 14 -5.89 29.78 1.03
CA ALA A 14 -6.71 29.79 -0.17
C ALA A 14 -6.64 31.18 -0.82
N ALA A 15 -6.00 31.29 -1.99
CA ALA A 15 -6.27 32.30 -3.03
C ALA A 15 -5.22 32.19 -4.15
N ALA A 16 -5.69 31.99 -5.38
CA ALA A 16 -5.04 32.25 -6.69
C ALA A 16 -5.19 31.05 -7.64
N ALA A 17 -6.42 30.79 -8.08
CA ALA A 17 -6.72 29.86 -9.16
C ALA A 17 -7.72 30.50 -10.13
N THR A 18 -7.37 31.64 -10.76
CA THR A 18 -8.10 32.21 -11.91
C THR A 18 -7.20 33.17 -12.70
N ALA A 19 -6.45 32.67 -13.69
CA ALA A 19 -5.85 33.49 -14.74
C ALA A 19 -5.45 32.62 -15.95
N ALA A 20 -6.43 31.98 -16.60
CA ALA A 20 -6.20 31.19 -17.82
C ALA A 20 -7.31 31.37 -18.87
N ALA A 21 -8.04 32.50 -18.85
CA ALA A 21 -9.25 32.68 -19.67
C ALA A 21 -9.31 34.04 -20.42
N ALA A 22 -8.17 34.61 -20.82
CA ALA A 22 -8.17 35.93 -21.47
C ALA A 22 -7.25 36.05 -22.70
N LEU A 23 -7.16 35.02 -23.55
CA LEU A 23 -6.64 35.17 -24.92
C LEU A 23 -7.43 34.27 -25.88
N TYR A 24 -8.73 34.55 -26.03
CA TYR A 24 -9.52 34.11 -27.17
C TYR A 24 -9.87 35.34 -28.00
N VAL A 25 -9.01 35.70 -28.95
CA VAL A 25 -9.26 36.78 -29.91
C VAL A 25 -10.23 36.24 -30.96
N ASN A 26 -11.46 36.74 -30.89
CA ASN A 26 -12.52 36.50 -31.87
C ASN A 26 -12.33 37.44 -33.06
N SER A 27 -12.31 36.87 -34.26
CA SER A 27 -12.19 37.54 -35.55
C SER A 27 -13.50 38.20 -35.98
N THR A 28 -13.50 39.52 -36.19
CA THR A 28 -14.57 40.26 -36.91
C THR A 28 -14.14 40.59 -38.35
N PRO A 29 -15.05 40.48 -39.35
CA PRO A 29 -14.77 40.77 -40.75
C PRO A 29 -15.19 42.21 -41.13
N GLY A 30 -14.28 42.99 -41.71
CA GLY A 30 -14.60 44.32 -42.27
C GLY A 30 -13.44 45.29 -42.41
N SER A 31 -12.57 45.07 -43.41
CA SER A 31 -11.78 45.99 -44.28
C SER A 31 -11.45 47.46 -43.88
N PRO A 32 -10.36 48.11 -44.38
CA PRO A 32 -9.13 47.62 -45.04
C PRO A 32 -7.85 48.28 -44.47
N ALA A 33 -6.99 47.52 -43.78
CA ALA A 33 -5.56 47.84 -43.66
C ALA A 33 -4.84 46.59 -43.15
N ALA A 34 -4.58 45.64 -44.05
CA ALA A 34 -3.75 44.48 -43.71
C ALA A 34 -2.29 44.92 -43.56
N PRO A 35 -1.62 44.68 -42.40
CA PRO A 35 -0.17 44.61 -42.40
C PRO A 35 0.24 43.40 -43.23
N ALA A 36 1.16 43.61 -44.17
CA ALA A 36 1.63 42.57 -45.08
C ALA A 36 2.08 41.31 -44.31
N PRO A 37 1.74 40.09 -44.78
CA PRO A 37 2.30 38.88 -44.20
C PRO A 37 3.82 38.88 -44.40
N PHE A 38 4.57 38.41 -43.40
CA PHE A 38 6.05 38.27 -43.38
C PHE A 38 6.64 37.40 -44.52
N PHE A 39 5.83 36.99 -45.49
CA PHE A 39 6.20 36.21 -46.67
C PHE A 39 5.79 36.89 -47.99
N ALA A 40 5.76 38.23 -48.03
CA ALA A 40 5.69 38.94 -49.30
C ALA A 40 7.03 38.80 -50.04
N VAL A 41 7.14 37.76 -50.87
CA VAL A 41 8.21 37.64 -51.87
C VAL A 41 8.01 38.77 -52.89
N ALA A 42 8.79 39.83 -52.76
CA ALA A 42 8.91 40.82 -53.81
C ALA A 42 9.52 40.13 -55.04
N HIS A 43 8.72 39.94 -56.08
CA HIS A 43 9.24 39.64 -57.41
C HIS A 43 10.02 40.88 -57.86
N MET A 44 11.34 40.81 -57.72
CA MET A 44 12.22 41.87 -58.18
C MET A 44 12.13 41.92 -59.70
N ASP A 45 11.50 42.99 -60.20
CA ASP A 45 11.51 43.35 -61.60
C ASP A 45 12.97 43.40 -62.09
N ALA A 46 13.22 42.71 -63.20
CA ALA A 46 14.55 42.51 -63.76
C ALA A 46 15.00 43.78 -64.51
N ALA A 47 15.15 44.89 -63.79
CA ALA A 47 15.88 46.05 -64.27
C ALA A 47 17.35 45.86 -63.90
N ALA A 48 18.17 45.60 -64.91
CA ALA A 48 19.60 45.33 -64.82
C ALA A 48 20.36 46.40 -64.02
N ALA A 49 20.57 46.16 -62.73
CA ALA A 49 21.57 46.86 -61.94
C ALA A 49 22.90 46.10 -62.09
N THR A 50 23.75 46.54 -63.02
CA THR A 50 25.15 46.15 -63.09
C THR A 50 25.85 46.60 -61.80
N VAL A 51 25.93 45.71 -60.82
CA VAL A 51 26.80 45.85 -59.66
C VAL A 51 28.24 45.83 -60.20
N PRO A 52 29.05 46.89 -60.04
CA PRO A 52 30.47 46.80 -60.39
C PRO A 52 31.07 45.71 -59.51
N ARG A 53 31.58 44.64 -60.13
CA ARG A 53 32.34 43.60 -59.41
C ARG A 53 33.63 44.22 -58.90
N THR A 54 33.58 44.81 -57.72
CA THR A 54 34.77 45.21 -56.97
C THR A 54 35.46 43.93 -56.51
N LYS A 55 36.68 43.71 -57.01
CA LYS A 55 37.51 42.54 -56.70
C LYS A 55 37.73 42.50 -55.18
N LEU A 56 37.33 41.41 -54.51
CA LEU A 56 37.59 41.25 -53.08
C LEU A 56 39.12 41.26 -52.85
N PRO A 57 39.62 41.96 -51.82
CA PRO A 57 41.05 41.97 -51.51
C PRO A 57 41.54 40.54 -51.20
N ILE A 58 42.74 40.22 -51.69
CA ILE A 58 43.39 38.89 -51.52
C ILE A 58 44.00 38.75 -50.11
N TYR A 59 44.08 39.85 -49.37
CA TYR A 59 44.54 39.88 -47.99
C TYR A 59 43.33 40.10 -47.08
N ASP A 60 43.31 39.39 -45.97
CA ASP A 60 42.39 39.68 -44.87
C ASP A 60 42.66 41.11 -44.38
N ALA A 61 41.58 41.87 -44.16
CA ALA A 61 41.71 43.18 -43.55
C ALA A 61 42.39 43.00 -42.18
N PRO A 62 43.32 43.90 -41.79
CA PRO A 62 43.99 43.80 -40.49
C PRO A 62 42.94 43.66 -39.39
N GLU A 63 43.14 42.70 -38.48
CA GLU A 63 42.16 42.38 -37.44
C GLU A 63 41.76 43.67 -36.72
N PRO A 64 40.46 43.99 -36.67
CA PRO A 64 40.01 45.21 -36.00
C PRO A 64 40.42 45.11 -34.53
N GLU A 65 41.27 46.03 -34.09
CA GLU A 65 41.66 46.17 -32.69
C GLU A 65 40.39 46.48 -31.89
N TYR A 66 39.92 45.47 -31.15
CA TYR A 66 38.70 45.57 -30.36
C TYR A 66 39.03 46.27 -29.05
N GLU A 67 38.66 47.54 -28.94
CA GLU A 67 38.63 48.19 -27.63
C GLU A 67 37.40 47.66 -26.88
N VAL A 68 37.64 46.89 -25.80
CA VAL A 68 36.56 46.40 -24.93
C VAL A 68 36.03 47.59 -24.14
N VAL A 69 35.07 48.31 -24.72
CA VAL A 69 34.37 49.39 -24.04
C VAL A 69 33.43 48.76 -23.01
N HIS A 70 33.83 48.79 -21.74
CA HIS A 70 32.99 48.39 -20.62
C HIS A 70 31.88 49.42 -20.41
N VAL A 71 30.76 49.25 -21.12
CA VAL A 71 29.55 50.03 -20.84
C VAL A 71 28.98 49.54 -19.50
N PRO A 72 28.73 50.43 -18.53
CA PRO A 72 28.14 50.01 -17.26
C PRO A 72 26.76 49.40 -17.50
N ALA A 73 26.51 48.25 -16.87
CA ALA A 73 25.27 47.52 -17.05
C ALA A 73 24.07 48.38 -16.65
N ASN A 74 23.09 48.48 -17.54
CA ASN A 74 21.84 49.19 -17.26
C ASN A 74 20.99 48.41 -16.26
N ALA A 75 20.13 49.09 -15.51
CA ALA A 75 19.30 48.46 -14.47
C ALA A 75 18.46 47.27 -14.97
N VAL A 76 17.99 47.31 -16.23
CA VAL A 76 17.21 46.23 -16.86
C VAL A 76 18.08 45.01 -17.22
N GLU A 77 19.33 45.25 -17.61
CA GLU A 77 20.25 44.16 -17.93
C GLU A 77 20.58 43.34 -16.68
N LEU A 78 20.76 44.03 -15.54
CA LEU A 78 21.02 43.38 -14.26
C LEU A 78 19.85 42.50 -13.82
N THR A 79 18.61 42.98 -13.97
CA THR A 79 17.42 42.20 -13.57
C THR A 79 17.19 40.98 -14.47
N VAL A 80 17.39 41.10 -15.78
CA VAL A 80 17.31 39.94 -16.70
C VAL A 80 18.41 38.92 -16.37
N ARG A 81 19.59 39.39 -15.98
CA ARG A 81 20.71 38.53 -15.59
C ARG A 81 20.41 37.78 -14.29
N GLU A 82 19.95 38.49 -13.26
CA GLU A 82 19.61 37.89 -11.96
C GLU A 82 18.47 36.88 -12.08
N THR A 83 17.41 37.21 -12.83
CA THR A 83 16.28 36.31 -13.07
C THR A 83 16.71 35.04 -13.79
N ARG A 84 17.56 35.15 -14.83
CA ARG A 84 18.11 33.97 -15.52
C ARG A 84 18.94 33.10 -14.59
N TYR A 85 19.78 33.69 -13.75
CA TYR A 85 20.56 32.92 -12.79
C TYR A 85 19.67 32.24 -11.76
N ALA A 86 18.69 32.94 -11.19
CA ALA A 86 17.74 32.36 -10.25
C ALA A 86 16.94 31.19 -10.86
N LEU A 87 16.48 31.32 -12.11
CA LEU A 87 15.80 30.23 -12.82
C LEU A 87 16.71 29.04 -13.07
N ARG A 88 17.94 29.30 -13.53
CA ARG A 88 18.92 28.24 -13.80
C ARG A 88 19.28 27.50 -12.52
N ASP A 89 19.50 28.23 -11.43
CA ASP A 89 19.91 27.64 -10.15
C ASP A 89 18.76 26.85 -9.53
N ALA A 90 17.50 27.33 -9.64
CA ALA A 90 16.32 26.58 -9.22
C ALA A 90 16.12 25.28 -10.03
N PHE A 91 16.33 25.34 -11.35
CA PHE A 91 16.25 24.16 -12.22
C PHE A 91 17.38 23.16 -11.93
N ALA A 92 18.60 23.65 -11.72
CA ALA A 92 19.75 22.83 -11.35
C ALA A 92 19.52 22.13 -10.00
N GLY A 93 19.07 22.85 -8.97
CA GLY A 93 18.78 22.24 -7.67
C GLY A 93 17.66 21.19 -7.70
N THR A 94 16.65 21.39 -8.55
CA THR A 94 15.59 20.40 -8.76
C THR A 94 16.12 19.15 -9.46
N LYS A 95 16.94 19.34 -10.50
CA LYS A 95 17.60 18.23 -11.21
C LYS A 95 18.51 17.44 -10.26
N ASP A 96 19.31 18.11 -9.45
CA ASP A 96 20.24 17.46 -8.52
C ASP A 96 19.48 16.66 -7.46
N SER A 97 18.36 17.19 -6.97
CA SER A 97 17.48 16.46 -6.04
C SER A 97 16.92 15.19 -6.67
N LEU A 98 16.39 15.27 -7.89
CA LEU A 98 15.89 14.10 -8.61
C LEU A 98 17.01 13.09 -8.89
N GLN A 99 18.17 13.57 -9.32
CA GLN A 99 19.32 12.72 -9.60
C GLN A 99 19.82 12.03 -8.33
N SER A 100 19.76 12.68 -7.17
CA SER A 100 20.11 12.07 -5.89
C SER A 100 19.15 10.95 -5.49
N LEU A 101 17.85 11.14 -5.72
CA LEU A 101 16.81 10.14 -5.45
C LEU A 101 16.97 8.93 -6.37
N VAL A 102 17.18 9.18 -7.67
CA VAL A 102 17.41 8.13 -8.66
C VAL A 102 18.71 7.38 -8.36
N SER A 103 19.78 8.09 -8.02
CA SER A 103 21.05 7.45 -7.64
C SER A 103 20.90 6.60 -6.37
N GLY A 104 20.10 7.07 -5.40
CA GLY A 104 19.73 6.29 -4.22
C GLY A 104 18.96 5.02 -4.59
N TRP A 105 17.98 5.11 -5.50
CA TRP A 105 17.22 3.97 -5.98
C TRP A 105 18.10 2.95 -6.73
N ILE A 106 18.97 3.41 -7.63
CA ILE A 106 19.92 2.55 -8.34
C ILE A 106 20.85 1.82 -7.37
N SER A 107 21.30 2.50 -6.31
CA SER A 107 22.11 1.84 -5.27
C SER A 107 21.35 0.72 -4.57
N VAL A 108 20.04 0.91 -4.32
CA VAL A 108 19.18 -0.15 -3.77
C VAL A 108 18.99 -1.29 -4.77
N GLU A 109 18.80 -0.99 -6.05
CA GLU A 109 18.68 -2.00 -7.11
C GLU A 109 19.95 -2.83 -7.27
N ASN A 110 21.12 -2.20 -7.23
CA ASN A 110 22.41 -2.89 -7.28
C ASN A 110 22.56 -3.82 -6.06
N ARG A 111 22.28 -3.32 -4.85
CA ARG A 111 22.32 -4.15 -3.63
C ARG A 111 21.35 -5.33 -3.69
N PHE A 112 20.16 -5.11 -4.25
CA PHE A 112 19.18 -6.18 -4.44
C PHE A 112 19.66 -7.19 -5.48
N THR A 113 20.24 -6.73 -6.58
CA THR A 113 20.80 -7.59 -7.64
C THR A 113 21.94 -8.43 -7.08
N ASP A 114 22.87 -7.83 -6.34
CA ASP A 114 23.96 -8.53 -5.67
C ASP A 114 23.44 -9.54 -4.63
N ALA A 115 22.39 -9.19 -3.87
CA ALA A 115 21.74 -10.09 -2.93
C ALA A 115 21.03 -11.26 -3.63
N VAL A 116 20.29 -11.01 -4.71
CA VAL A 116 19.63 -12.06 -5.49
C VAL A 116 20.67 -12.96 -6.16
N GLN A 117 21.75 -12.38 -6.68
CA GLN A 117 22.83 -13.13 -7.32
C GLN A 117 23.58 -14.01 -6.32
N SER A 118 23.79 -13.53 -5.09
CA SER A 118 24.43 -14.32 -4.02
C SER A 118 23.51 -15.39 -3.43
N VAL A 119 22.20 -15.22 -3.49
CA VAL A 119 21.22 -16.19 -2.97
C VAL A 119 20.79 -17.22 -4.01
N LYS A 120 20.85 -16.89 -5.31
CA LYS A 120 20.44 -17.75 -6.42
C LYS A 120 21.20 -19.08 -6.41
N SER A 121 20.48 -20.16 -6.08
CA SER A 121 20.94 -21.52 -6.37
C SER A 121 20.71 -21.86 -7.85
N PRO A 122 21.67 -22.47 -8.56
CA PRO A 122 21.51 -22.83 -9.97
C PRO A 122 20.46 -23.92 -10.22
N ASP A 123 20.07 -24.67 -9.18
CA ASP A 123 19.17 -25.82 -9.29
C ASP A 123 17.66 -25.45 -9.27
N GLU A 124 17.30 -24.20 -8.94
CA GLU A 124 15.90 -23.76 -8.85
C GLU A 124 15.45 -22.87 -10.02
N ARG A 125 14.23 -23.10 -10.53
CA ARG A 125 13.59 -22.26 -11.55
C ARG A 125 13.00 -20.99 -10.91
N LEU A 126 13.82 -19.95 -10.77
CA LEU A 126 13.43 -18.69 -10.12
C LEU A 126 12.30 -17.92 -10.82
N MET A 127 12.27 -17.90 -12.16
CA MET A 127 11.34 -17.04 -12.94
C MET A 127 9.84 -17.34 -12.72
N PRO A 128 9.38 -18.61 -12.72
CA PRO A 128 7.99 -18.90 -12.36
C PRO A 128 7.74 -18.85 -10.85
N ALA A 129 8.70 -19.30 -10.04
CA ALA A 129 8.53 -19.41 -8.59
C ALA A 129 8.40 -18.04 -7.92
N SER A 130 9.24 -17.06 -8.28
CA SER A 130 9.18 -15.70 -7.73
C SER A 130 7.85 -15.01 -8.06
N LEU A 131 7.31 -15.24 -9.25
CA LEU A 131 6.00 -14.74 -9.64
C LEU A 131 4.90 -15.29 -8.73
N TYR A 132 4.91 -16.59 -8.42
CA TYR A 132 3.94 -17.19 -7.51
C TYR A 132 4.03 -16.61 -6.10
N VAL A 133 5.24 -16.35 -5.60
CA VAL A 133 5.46 -15.70 -4.30
C VAL A 133 4.86 -14.30 -4.26
N VAL A 134 5.13 -13.49 -5.30
CA VAL A 134 4.59 -12.12 -5.40
C VAL A 134 3.07 -12.16 -5.49
N VAL A 135 2.49 -13.05 -6.31
CA VAL A 135 1.03 -13.20 -6.45
C VAL A 135 0.40 -13.65 -5.13
N ALA A 136 1.03 -14.56 -4.38
CA ALA A 136 0.55 -14.99 -3.07
C ALA A 136 0.55 -13.84 -2.06
N ALA A 137 1.63 -13.04 -2.00
CA ALA A 137 1.70 -11.85 -1.15
C ALA A 137 0.62 -10.83 -1.50
N PHE A 138 0.40 -10.59 -2.81
CA PHE A 138 -0.62 -9.66 -3.31
C PHE A 138 -2.03 -10.15 -2.99
N THR A 139 -2.27 -11.46 -3.13
CA THR A 139 -3.51 -12.13 -2.74
C THR A 139 -3.75 -11.99 -1.23
N GLY A 140 -2.72 -12.15 -0.41
CA GLY A 140 -2.77 -11.92 1.03
C GLY A 140 -3.25 -10.51 1.39
N SER A 141 -2.70 -9.49 0.71
CA SER A 141 -3.14 -8.09 0.87
C SER A 141 -4.60 -7.87 0.51
N PHE A 142 -5.04 -8.46 -0.61
CA PHE A 142 -6.42 -8.37 -1.06
C PHE A 142 -7.38 -9.06 -0.10
N LEU A 143 -7.01 -10.23 0.42
CA LEU A 143 -7.87 -11.05 1.28
C LEU A 143 -8.16 -10.38 2.63
N VAL A 144 -7.21 -9.61 3.17
CA VAL A 144 -7.37 -8.90 4.45
C VAL A 144 -7.77 -7.43 4.30
N ARG A 145 -8.12 -7.01 3.08
CA ARG A 145 -8.50 -5.62 2.73
C ARG A 145 -9.48 -4.97 3.71
N ASN A 146 -10.48 -5.72 4.19
CA ASN A 146 -11.54 -5.24 5.07
C ASN A 146 -11.38 -5.73 6.53
N ARG A 147 -10.15 -6.05 6.93
CA ARG A 147 -9.82 -6.48 8.30
C ARG A 147 -9.00 -5.39 9.01
N ASN A 148 -8.68 -5.67 10.26
CA ASN A 148 -7.92 -4.77 11.12
C ASN A 148 -6.61 -4.29 10.45
N ILE A 149 -6.20 -3.05 10.70
CA ILE A 149 -5.03 -2.42 10.06
C ILE A 149 -3.73 -3.19 10.36
N LEU A 150 -3.63 -3.82 11.53
CA LEU A 150 -2.52 -4.70 11.90
C LEU A 150 -2.44 -5.93 10.99
N ILE A 151 -3.58 -6.59 10.76
CA ILE A 151 -3.66 -7.77 9.90
C ILE A 151 -3.34 -7.36 8.46
N ARG A 152 -3.74 -6.16 8.03
CA ARG A 152 -3.41 -5.61 6.71
C ARG A 152 -1.92 -5.38 6.50
N ALA A 153 -1.18 -5.00 7.54
CA ALA A 153 0.26 -4.84 7.46
C ALA A 153 1.00 -6.19 7.48
N ILE A 154 0.51 -7.16 8.26
CA ILE A 154 1.21 -8.44 8.51
C ILE A 154 0.85 -9.51 7.46
N ALA A 155 -0.35 -9.49 6.88
CA ALA A 155 -0.77 -10.56 5.98
C ALA A 155 0.05 -10.63 4.68
N PRO A 156 0.35 -9.53 3.97
CA PRO A 156 1.18 -9.60 2.76
C PRO A 156 2.56 -10.22 3.01
N PRO A 157 3.36 -9.79 4.02
CA PRO A 157 4.65 -10.43 4.28
C PRO A 157 4.51 -11.86 4.81
N ALA A 158 3.47 -12.19 5.59
CA ALA A 158 3.23 -13.57 6.04
C ALA A 158 2.97 -14.51 4.85
N PHE A 159 2.11 -14.11 3.90
CA PHE A 159 1.86 -14.88 2.69
C PHE A 159 3.09 -14.97 1.79
N LEU A 160 3.90 -13.91 1.72
CA LEU A 160 5.16 -13.89 0.99
C LEU A 160 6.12 -14.94 1.56
N ILE A 161 6.33 -14.95 2.88
CA ILE A 161 7.22 -15.89 3.56
C ILE A 161 6.72 -17.32 3.37
N ALA A 162 5.41 -17.57 3.55
CA ALA A 162 4.82 -18.88 3.37
C ALA A 162 4.94 -19.40 1.93
N ALA A 163 4.76 -18.54 0.94
CA ALA A 163 4.94 -18.91 -0.46
C ALA A 163 6.43 -19.11 -0.79
N SER A 164 7.33 -18.30 -0.22
CA SER A 164 8.78 -18.40 -0.44
C SER A 164 9.33 -19.73 0.07
N THR A 165 8.95 -20.16 1.28
CA THR A 165 9.36 -21.47 1.82
C THR A 165 8.80 -22.65 1.02
N TYR A 166 7.63 -22.48 0.40
CA TYR A 166 6.99 -23.52 -0.41
C TYR A 166 7.59 -23.62 -1.83
N PHE A 167 7.75 -22.49 -2.52
CA PHE A 167 8.17 -22.47 -3.93
C PHE A 167 9.69 -22.31 -4.14
N LEU A 168 10.42 -21.76 -3.17
CA LEU A 168 11.87 -21.54 -3.24
C LEU A 168 12.58 -21.94 -1.93
N PRO A 169 12.60 -23.24 -1.57
CA PRO A 169 13.16 -23.69 -0.32
C PRO A 169 14.66 -23.36 -0.18
N TYR A 170 15.50 -23.61 -1.20
CA TYR A 170 16.95 -23.39 -1.10
C TYR A 170 17.29 -21.90 -1.06
N THR A 171 16.63 -21.10 -1.90
CA THR A 171 16.77 -19.63 -1.90
C THR A 171 16.36 -19.04 -0.55
N THR A 172 15.28 -19.54 0.06
CA THR A 172 14.78 -19.03 1.35
C THR A 172 15.74 -19.35 2.49
N THR A 173 16.31 -20.56 2.55
CA THR A 173 17.30 -20.92 3.58
C THR A 173 18.60 -20.12 3.43
N ASN A 174 19.08 -19.94 2.20
CA ASN A 174 20.28 -19.14 1.94
C ASN A 174 20.07 -17.67 2.32
N ALA A 175 18.92 -17.09 1.93
CA ALA A 175 18.56 -15.72 2.31
C ALA A 175 18.44 -15.56 3.83
N TYR A 176 17.83 -16.52 4.52
CA TYR A 176 17.70 -16.51 5.97
C TYR A 176 19.08 -16.51 6.65
N ASN A 177 19.99 -17.37 6.22
CA ASN A 177 21.34 -17.46 6.78
C ASN A 177 22.13 -16.16 6.56
N LEU A 178 21.99 -15.52 5.40
CA LEU A 178 22.64 -14.23 5.14
C LEU A 178 22.09 -13.11 6.03
N VAL A 179 20.78 -13.06 6.23
CA VAL A 179 20.17 -12.04 7.10
C VAL A 179 20.56 -12.30 8.56
N PHE A 180 20.52 -13.55 9.01
CA PHE A 180 20.84 -13.93 10.39
C PHE A 180 22.31 -13.63 10.74
N ASN A 181 23.25 -13.94 9.84
CA ASN A 181 24.67 -13.72 10.06
C ASN A 181 25.07 -12.24 10.03
N ASN A 182 24.33 -11.39 9.31
CA ASN A 182 24.56 -9.95 9.25
C ASN A 182 23.85 -9.16 10.36
N LEU A 183 22.99 -9.82 11.16
CA LEU A 183 22.28 -9.18 12.25
C LEU A 183 23.22 -8.98 13.47
N PRO A 184 23.11 -7.86 14.20
CA PRO A 184 23.85 -7.68 15.45
C PRO A 184 23.49 -8.79 16.46
N PRO A 185 24.44 -9.19 17.33
CA PRO A 185 24.26 -10.33 18.23
C PRO A 185 23.07 -10.16 19.20
N GLU A 186 22.71 -8.93 19.57
CA GLU A 186 21.51 -8.64 20.37
C GLU A 186 20.21 -9.04 19.65
N ALA A 187 20.17 -8.84 18.32
CA ALA A 187 19.00 -9.21 17.52
C ALA A 187 18.87 -10.74 17.43
N GLN A 188 19.98 -11.46 17.34
CA GLN A 188 19.99 -12.93 17.30
C GLN A 188 19.36 -13.55 18.57
N GLN A 189 19.72 -13.02 19.74
CA GLN A 189 19.15 -13.48 21.03
C GLN A 189 17.66 -13.18 21.15
N SER A 190 17.22 -12.00 20.66
CA SER A 190 15.80 -11.64 20.65
C SER A 190 14.97 -12.52 19.71
N ILE A 191 15.54 -12.93 18.57
CA ILE A 191 14.91 -13.87 17.64
C ILE A 191 14.79 -15.23 18.29
N GLU A 192 15.84 -15.74 18.93
CA GLU A 192 15.81 -17.06 19.58
C GLU A 192 14.77 -17.09 20.72
N THR A 193 14.73 -16.04 21.55
CA THR A 193 13.72 -15.90 22.62
C THR A 193 12.31 -15.81 22.03
N ALA A 194 12.13 -15.04 20.94
CA ALA A 194 10.85 -14.92 20.27
C ALA A 194 10.40 -16.25 19.64
N VAL A 195 11.33 -17.03 19.09
CA VAL A 195 11.05 -18.36 18.53
C VAL A 195 10.55 -19.30 19.63
N GLN A 196 11.20 -19.33 20.79
CA GLN A 196 10.77 -20.16 21.92
C GLN A 196 9.35 -19.79 22.42
N HIS A 197 9.03 -18.50 22.54
CA HIS A 197 7.68 -18.07 22.92
C HIS A 197 6.64 -18.34 21.83
N THR A 198 7.05 -18.29 20.56
CA THR A 198 6.19 -18.63 19.44
C THR A 198 5.87 -20.12 19.44
N GLU A 199 6.85 -20.98 19.69
CA GLU A 199 6.64 -22.43 19.82
C GLU A 199 5.64 -22.76 20.91
N MET A 200 5.76 -22.12 22.09
CA MET A 200 4.78 -22.25 23.17
C MET A 200 3.38 -21.74 22.77
N SER A 201 3.29 -20.63 22.03
CA SER A 201 1.99 -20.12 21.57
C SER A 201 1.33 -21.05 20.54
N VAL A 202 2.12 -21.66 19.66
CA VAL A 202 1.65 -22.60 18.64
C VAL A 202 1.21 -23.90 19.28
N SER A 203 1.94 -24.40 20.27
CA SER A 203 1.52 -25.59 21.02
C SER A 203 0.22 -25.34 21.77
N MET A 204 0.07 -24.18 22.43
CA MET A 204 -1.19 -23.79 23.07
C MET A 204 -2.37 -23.75 22.10
N VAL A 205 -2.18 -23.20 20.89
CA VAL A 205 -3.25 -23.19 19.87
C VAL A 205 -3.60 -24.62 19.44
N ARG A 206 -2.60 -25.47 19.20
CA ARG A 206 -2.82 -26.87 18.82
C ARG A 206 -3.59 -27.62 19.92
N ASP A 207 -3.18 -27.44 21.18
CA ASP A 207 -3.81 -28.10 22.33
C ASP A 207 -5.27 -27.64 22.49
N ARG A 208 -5.54 -26.34 22.33
CA ARG A 208 -6.91 -25.79 22.35
C ARG A 208 -7.79 -26.37 21.24
N VAL A 209 -7.24 -26.54 20.04
CA VAL A 209 -7.99 -27.16 18.93
C VAL A 209 -8.30 -28.63 19.24
N THR A 210 -7.35 -29.37 19.82
CA THR A 210 -7.59 -30.77 20.21
C THR A 210 -8.58 -30.88 21.36
N ASP A 211 -8.53 -29.99 22.35
CA ASP A 211 -9.48 -29.96 23.46
C ASP A 211 -10.90 -29.68 22.98
N LEU A 212 -11.07 -28.72 22.06
CA LEU A 212 -12.35 -28.44 21.43
C LEU A 212 -12.87 -29.64 20.64
N GLN A 213 -12.00 -30.32 19.89
CA GLN A 213 -12.38 -31.52 19.16
C GLN A 213 -12.80 -32.65 20.12
N GLN A 214 -12.10 -32.82 21.23
CA GLN A 214 -12.43 -33.81 22.26
C GLN A 214 -13.74 -33.45 22.98
N GLN A 215 -13.96 -32.18 23.30
CA GLN A 215 -15.19 -31.71 23.94
C GLN A 215 -16.40 -31.87 23.02
N ALA A 216 -16.25 -31.59 21.72
CA ALA A 216 -17.29 -31.83 20.73
C ALA A 216 -17.66 -33.32 20.63
N ARG A 217 -16.65 -34.21 20.64
CA ARG A 217 -16.88 -35.67 20.65
C ARG A 217 -17.58 -36.14 21.93
N LYS A 218 -17.19 -35.61 23.10
CA LYS A 218 -17.85 -35.90 24.38
C LYS A 218 -19.30 -35.44 24.37
N MET A 219 -19.57 -34.20 23.93
CA MET A 219 -20.94 -33.68 23.80
C MET A 219 -21.81 -34.54 22.85
N GLN A 220 -21.26 -35.03 21.75
CA GLN A 220 -21.97 -35.94 20.85
C GLN A 220 -22.30 -37.29 21.53
N GLN A 221 -21.38 -37.81 22.34
CA GLN A 221 -21.58 -39.07 23.07
C GLN A 221 -22.57 -38.89 24.22
N ASP A 222 -22.46 -37.82 24.99
CA ASP A 222 -23.37 -37.48 26.08
C ASP A 222 -24.80 -37.29 25.54
N PHE A 223 -24.97 -36.54 24.45
CA PHE A 223 -26.27 -36.36 23.80
C PHE A 223 -26.86 -37.68 23.30
N LYS A 224 -26.05 -38.57 22.73
CA LYS A 224 -26.50 -39.90 22.29
C LYS A 224 -26.95 -40.78 23.46
N THR A 225 -26.27 -40.67 24.60
CA THR A 225 -26.53 -41.48 25.80
C THR A 225 -27.76 -40.95 26.55
N GLU A 226 -27.89 -39.63 26.64
CA GLU A 226 -29.05 -38.93 27.18
C GLU A 226 -30.29 -39.18 26.33
N ALA A 227 -30.20 -39.03 25.01
CA ALA A 227 -31.30 -39.34 24.09
C ALA A 227 -31.73 -40.82 24.23
N ARG A 228 -30.79 -41.76 24.35
CA ARG A 228 -31.11 -43.18 24.55
C ARG A 228 -31.86 -43.44 25.87
N ASN A 229 -31.60 -42.67 26.91
CA ASN A 229 -32.22 -42.85 28.23
C ASN A 229 -33.52 -42.04 28.40
N ALA A 230 -33.65 -40.90 27.71
CA ALA A 230 -34.83 -40.04 27.72
C ALA A 230 -35.95 -40.55 26.80
N VAL A 231 -35.60 -41.22 25.70
CA VAL A 231 -36.59 -41.81 24.78
C VAL A 231 -37.52 -42.82 25.47
N PRO A 232 -37.06 -43.82 26.26
CA PRO A 232 -37.95 -44.78 26.90
C PRO A 232 -38.80 -44.17 28.02
N SER A 233 -38.31 -43.16 28.75
CA SER A 233 -39.09 -42.50 29.81
C SER A 233 -40.17 -41.58 29.24
N ALA A 234 -39.86 -40.83 28.19
CA ALA A 234 -40.84 -40.04 27.45
C ALA A 234 -41.90 -40.94 26.79
N LEU A 235 -41.49 -42.05 26.17
CA LEU A 235 -42.42 -43.03 25.58
C LEU A 235 -43.36 -43.62 26.63
N LYS A 236 -42.88 -43.82 27.87
CA LYS A 236 -43.67 -44.35 29.00
C LYS A 236 -44.64 -43.33 29.58
N SER A 237 -44.31 -42.04 29.57
CA SER A 237 -45.24 -40.98 29.96
C SER A 237 -46.35 -40.73 28.93
N PHE A 238 -46.13 -41.09 27.67
CA PHE A 238 -47.12 -40.93 26.59
C PHE A 238 -48.02 -42.16 26.37
N LEU A 239 -47.68 -43.34 26.91
CA LEU A 239 -48.50 -44.54 26.81
C LEU A 239 -48.94 -45.07 28.20
N PRO A 240 -50.10 -44.64 28.73
CA PRO A 240 -50.78 -45.36 29.80
C PRO A 240 -51.54 -46.55 29.18
N GLY A 241 -50.82 -47.64 28.94
CA GLY A 241 -51.37 -48.94 28.53
C GLY A 241 -51.62 -49.10 27.03
N GLY A 242 -50.81 -49.92 26.36
CA GLY A 242 -51.13 -50.46 25.03
C GLY A 242 -49.97 -50.45 24.04
N SER A 243 -49.35 -51.64 23.87
CA SER A 243 -48.49 -52.12 22.77
C SER A 243 -47.74 -51.12 21.87
N ALA A 244 -46.42 -51.31 21.86
CA ALA A 244 -45.45 -50.71 20.96
C ALA A 244 -45.77 -50.98 19.48
N ASP A 245 -46.16 -49.94 18.75
CA ASP A 245 -45.86 -49.74 17.32
C ASP A 245 -46.44 -48.38 16.90
N ALA A 246 -45.67 -47.30 17.08
CA ALA A 246 -45.92 -46.04 16.39
C ALA A 246 -44.64 -45.22 16.29
N ALA A 247 -44.28 -44.87 15.06
CA ALA A 247 -43.17 -44.00 14.70
C ALA A 247 -43.25 -42.64 15.43
N VAL A 248 -42.15 -42.24 16.07
CA VAL A 248 -42.06 -40.96 16.79
C VAL A 248 -41.55 -39.87 15.82
N PRO A 249 -42.24 -38.73 15.67
CA PRO A 249 -41.74 -37.62 14.88
C PRO A 249 -40.58 -36.91 15.59
N VAL A 250 -39.47 -36.77 14.86
CA VAL A 250 -38.24 -36.03 15.22
C VAL A 250 -38.50 -34.51 15.16
N ALA A 251 -39.45 -34.01 15.96
CA ALA A 251 -39.83 -32.59 15.96
C ALA A 251 -39.70 -31.90 17.32
N ALA A 252 -39.45 -32.63 18.41
CA ALA A 252 -39.46 -32.07 19.77
C ALA A 252 -38.08 -31.96 20.44
N VAL A 253 -36.99 -31.85 19.66
CA VAL A 253 -35.67 -31.47 20.19
C VAL A 253 -35.15 -30.28 19.40
N ARG A 254 -35.81 -29.14 19.59
CA ARG A 254 -35.17 -27.84 19.38
C ARG A 254 -34.54 -27.47 20.72
N PRO A 255 -33.21 -27.41 20.88
CA PRO A 255 -32.67 -26.79 22.08
C PRO A 255 -33.20 -25.35 22.08
N SER A 256 -33.82 -24.93 23.18
CA SER A 256 -34.21 -23.54 23.34
C SER A 256 -32.95 -22.72 23.09
N THR A 257 -33.03 -21.82 22.12
CA THR A 257 -31.92 -20.97 21.70
C THR A 257 -31.37 -20.16 22.88
N GLU A 258 -32.17 -19.98 23.93
CA GLU A 258 -31.81 -19.30 25.16
C GLU A 258 -30.76 -20.03 26.01
N GLU A 259 -30.76 -21.36 26.09
CA GLU A 259 -29.77 -22.08 26.91
C GLU A 259 -28.39 -22.08 26.25
N VAL A 260 -28.37 -22.24 24.92
CA VAL A 260 -27.15 -22.16 24.11
C VAL A 260 -26.60 -20.73 24.13
N VAL A 261 -27.47 -19.71 24.05
CA VAL A 261 -27.08 -18.31 24.16
C VAL A 261 -26.55 -17.98 25.56
N ALA A 262 -27.20 -18.43 26.64
CA ALA A 262 -26.73 -18.19 28.00
C ALA A 262 -25.39 -18.88 28.31
N LYS A 263 -25.16 -20.08 27.76
CA LYS A 263 -23.89 -20.80 27.90
C LYS A 263 -22.76 -20.16 27.09
N VAL A 264 -23.08 -19.61 25.92
CA VAL A 264 -22.15 -18.83 25.10
C VAL A 264 -21.84 -17.48 25.76
N GLU A 265 -22.82 -16.83 26.36
CA GLU A 265 -22.69 -15.54 27.07
C GLU A 265 -21.81 -15.69 28.33
N ASN A 266 -21.96 -16.79 29.07
CA ASN A 266 -21.06 -17.16 30.17
C ASN A 266 -19.65 -17.56 29.72
N MET A 267 -19.47 -17.96 28.46
CA MET A 267 -18.14 -18.28 27.89
C MET A 267 -17.36 -17.03 27.48
N TYR A 268 -18.05 -15.92 27.17
CA TYR A 268 -17.44 -14.67 26.73
C TYR A 268 -17.42 -13.58 27.81
N SER A 269 -18.20 -13.72 28.89
CA SER A 269 -18.13 -12.82 30.04
C SER A 269 -17.03 -13.23 31.01
N THR A 270 -15.79 -12.89 30.64
CA THR A 270 -14.78 -12.57 31.66
C THR A 270 -14.30 -11.14 31.41
N ARG A 271 -14.78 -10.25 32.29
CA ARG A 271 -14.30 -8.88 32.55
C ARG A 271 -14.75 -7.79 31.55
N GLY A 272 -15.86 -7.12 31.89
CA GLY A 272 -15.84 -5.65 31.96
C GLY A 272 -16.72 -4.80 31.05
N LYS A 273 -17.73 -5.34 30.34
CA LYS A 273 -18.76 -4.51 29.65
C LYS A 273 -20.16 -5.15 29.75
N PRO A 274 -21.23 -4.37 30.04
CA PRO A 274 -22.58 -4.89 30.17
C PRO A 274 -23.07 -5.47 28.84
N GLY A 275 -23.84 -6.56 28.94
CA GLY A 275 -24.37 -7.28 27.78
C GLY A 275 -25.40 -6.44 27.02
N VAL A 276 -25.56 -6.69 25.71
CA VAL A 276 -26.43 -5.90 24.81
C VAL A 276 -27.89 -5.85 25.30
N LYS A 277 -28.35 -6.85 26.05
CA LYS A 277 -29.69 -6.86 26.67
C LYS A 277 -29.84 -5.80 27.76
N GLU A 278 -28.82 -5.57 28.57
CA GLU A 278 -28.82 -4.57 29.64
C GLU A 278 -28.86 -3.15 29.05
N VAL A 279 -28.17 -2.93 27.93
CA VAL A 279 -28.19 -1.64 27.20
C VAL A 279 -29.57 -1.37 26.59
N ILE A 280 -30.24 -2.38 26.02
CA ILE A 280 -31.58 -2.24 25.44
C ILE A 280 -32.65 -2.02 26.52
N GLU A 281 -32.50 -2.64 27.70
CA GLU A 281 -33.40 -2.37 28.83
C GLU A 281 -33.18 -1.01 29.45
N GLN A 282 -31.93 -0.52 29.49
CA GLN A 282 -31.62 0.80 29.98
C GLN A 282 -32.17 1.89 29.05
N ASP A 283 -32.01 1.74 27.74
CA ASP A 283 -32.58 2.64 26.72
C ASP A 283 -34.12 2.67 26.77
N ARG A 284 -34.76 1.51 27.04
CA ARG A 284 -36.23 1.41 27.21
C ARG A 284 -36.74 2.00 28.54
N ARG A 285 -35.91 2.01 29.59
CA ARG A 285 -36.24 2.67 30.86
C ARG A 285 -36.11 4.18 30.74
N GLU A 286 -35.05 4.65 30.10
CA GLU A 286 -34.85 6.08 29.80
C GLU A 286 -35.95 6.64 28.87
N SER A 287 -36.48 5.83 27.94
CA SER A 287 -37.60 6.25 27.08
C SER A 287 -38.97 6.31 27.77
N ASN A 288 -39.12 5.72 28.96
CA ASN A 288 -40.39 5.70 29.71
C ASN A 288 -40.42 6.70 30.87
N GLU A 289 -39.28 7.32 31.21
CA GLU A 289 -39.18 8.38 32.23
C GLU A 289 -39.10 9.80 31.64
N ALA A 290 -39.11 9.93 30.31
CA ALA A 290 -39.25 11.18 29.56
C ALA A 290 -40.70 11.38 29.06
#